data_AF-A0A504YIL9-F1
#
_entry.id   AF-A0A504YIL9-F1
#
_cell.length_a   1.000
_cell.length_b   1.000
_cell.length_c   1.000
_cell.angle_alpha   90.00
_cell.angle_beta   90.00
_cell.angle_gamma   90.00
#
_symmetry.space_group_name_H-M   'P 1'
#
loop_
_entity.id
_entity.type
_entity.pdbx_description
1 polymer ?
#
loop_
_entity_poly.entity_id
_entity_poly.type
_entity_poly.pdbx_seq_one_letter_code
_entity_poly.pdbx_strand_id
1 'polypeptide(L)'
;MAGFLDVVYRSDEKDRVSTFLTVILNNVFPYLRVRMTSNSDRFLAASRLLASVSSYQYTRRSWRREVLDLLYEPVFFQMSPTVLQNWNVIIDNLMTQDKNTFKEALVRLTFSQPAGLNLFSNKEIEHDLRAACLKKLSYLVYASEADQYAKSMPDLLERLTECLRLGQGLIPQVHAQVFIFARTLLSRMSAVQLTSLWPIIIPEVIMVFKALANFLSLCSKQSNGKSVERKNDTKPPTAKELSMYLGACKFLATCLLLPEYKVPQFPFYRWIFVNDSLSFTGDTTISLKTPPDSSPQSFIPYVTEVTQLIQDSPLINQFKSVDRPNFSPVQGCLHILALDRLDQICELAPFLFSLEKKSDSTANLASSPTVENGVLLELALEAALAQEFPEPITSR
;
A
#
# COMPACT_ATOMS: atom_id res chain seq x y z
N MET A 1 33.17 8.27 7.53
CA MET A 1 32.90 8.65 8.94
C MET A 1 33.01 7.47 9.91
N ALA A 2 32.63 6.23 9.54
CA ALA A 2 32.71 5.05 10.42
C ALA A 2 34.11 4.74 10.96
N GLY A 3 35.15 4.72 10.11
CA GLY A 3 36.53 4.50 10.57
C GLY A 3 37.11 5.63 11.43
N PHE A 4 36.57 6.84 11.36
CA PHE A 4 37.04 7.96 12.18
C PHE A 4 36.44 7.89 13.60
N LEU A 5 35.16 7.54 13.71
CA LEU A 5 34.49 7.39 15.00
C LEU A 5 34.95 6.14 15.75
N ASP A 6 35.36 5.06 15.06
CA ASP A 6 35.90 3.88 15.77
C ASP A 6 37.34 4.09 16.27
N VAL A 7 38.13 4.90 15.54
CA VAL A 7 39.52 5.25 15.89
C VAL A 7 39.61 6.33 16.96
N VAL A 8 38.65 7.26 17.02
CA VAL A 8 38.66 8.39 17.97
C VAL A 8 38.04 8.01 19.33
N TYR A 9 37.23 6.96 19.43
CA TYR A 9 36.34 6.77 20.59
C TYR A 9 36.76 5.63 21.52
N ARG A 10 37.62 5.95 22.49
CA ARG A 10 37.79 5.13 23.70
C ARG A 10 36.54 5.21 24.60
N SER A 11 36.28 4.18 25.40
CA SER A 11 35.06 3.99 26.21
C SER A 11 34.64 5.19 27.06
N ASP A 12 35.61 5.95 27.58
CA ASP A 12 35.37 7.01 28.56
C ASP A 12 34.88 8.33 27.96
N GLU A 13 34.95 8.50 26.63
CA GLU A 13 34.51 9.73 25.94
C GLU A 13 33.09 9.64 25.38
N LYS A 14 32.45 8.47 25.47
CA LYS A 14 31.13 8.20 24.88
C LYS A 14 30.02 9.11 25.43
N ASP A 15 30.00 9.38 26.73
CA ASP A 15 29.00 10.26 27.36
C ASP A 15 29.19 11.74 27.00
N ARG A 16 30.44 12.18 26.86
CA ARG A 16 30.77 13.55 26.40
C ARG A 16 30.27 13.76 24.98
N VAL A 17 30.40 12.74 24.14
CA VAL A 17 29.95 12.82 22.75
C VAL A 17 28.44 12.82 22.65
N SER A 18 27.71 12.02 23.44
CA SER A 18 26.25 12.10 23.43
C SER A 18 25.78 13.52 23.78
N THR A 19 26.41 14.16 24.76
CA THR A 19 26.12 15.56 25.12
C THR A 19 26.43 16.53 23.97
N PHE A 20 27.61 16.41 23.36
CA PHE A 20 28.01 17.25 22.22
C PHE A 20 27.09 17.07 21.00
N LEU A 21 26.76 15.83 20.65
CA LEU A 21 25.83 15.52 19.57
C LEU A 21 24.45 16.09 19.83
N THR A 22 23.96 16.03 21.07
CA THR A 22 22.67 16.67 21.43
C THR A 22 22.70 18.17 21.13
N VAL A 23 23.79 18.87 21.46
CA VAL A 23 23.94 20.31 21.15
C VAL A 23 23.92 20.56 19.65
N ILE A 24 24.64 19.77 18.85
CA ILE A 24 24.62 19.91 17.39
C ILE A 24 23.20 19.63 16.85
N LEU A 25 22.61 18.50 17.24
CA LEU A 25 21.32 18.06 16.72
C LEU A 25 20.18 19.01 17.10
N ASN A 26 20.25 19.68 18.26
CA ASN A 26 19.29 20.73 18.63
C ASN A 26 19.25 21.88 17.61
N ASN A 27 20.35 22.15 16.91
CA ASN A 27 20.39 23.13 15.81
C ASN A 27 19.93 22.55 14.47
N VAL A 28 19.88 21.22 14.34
CA VAL A 28 19.48 20.51 13.12
C VAL A 28 17.98 20.23 13.09
N PHE A 29 17.37 19.83 14.22
CA PHE A 29 15.96 19.49 14.31
C PHE A 29 14.97 20.57 13.85
N PRO A 30 15.22 21.89 14.02
CA PRO A 30 14.36 22.92 13.46
C PRO A 30 14.16 22.76 11.93
N TYR A 31 15.22 22.40 11.20
CA TYR A 31 15.12 22.16 9.75
C TYR A 31 14.32 20.90 9.43
N LEU A 32 14.27 19.91 10.33
CA LEU A 32 13.50 18.67 10.18
C LEU A 32 12.01 18.87 10.46
N ARG A 33 11.63 19.91 11.21
CA ARG A 33 10.22 20.23 11.52
C ARG A 33 9.54 21.05 10.43
N VAL A 34 10.29 21.85 9.67
CA VAL A 34 9.71 22.76 8.65
C VAL A 34 9.52 22.03 7.31
N ARG A 35 8.25 21.74 6.97
CA ARG A 35 7.84 21.10 5.71
C ARG A 35 7.46 22.15 4.66
N MET A 36 8.47 22.74 4.03
CA MET A 36 8.28 23.76 2.99
C MET A 36 9.25 23.54 1.82
N THR A 37 8.82 23.88 0.61
CA THR A 37 9.65 23.76 -0.60
C THR A 37 10.94 24.57 -0.50
N SER A 38 10.87 25.77 0.11
CA SER A 38 12.04 26.62 0.37
C SER A 38 13.06 26.03 1.35
N ASN A 39 12.63 25.06 2.17
CA ASN A 39 13.48 24.36 3.14
C ASN A 39 13.95 22.99 2.61
N SER A 40 13.56 22.58 1.40
CA SER A 40 13.78 21.22 0.88
C SER A 40 15.24 20.76 0.94
N ASP A 41 16.18 21.60 0.51
CA ASP A 41 17.61 21.25 0.49
C ASP A 41 18.18 21.09 1.90
N ARG A 42 17.77 21.96 2.83
CA ARG A 42 18.20 21.90 4.24
C ARG A 42 17.58 20.71 4.94
N PHE A 43 16.31 20.41 4.65
CA PHE A 43 15.60 19.24 5.14
C PHE A 43 16.28 17.93 4.68
N LEU A 44 16.70 17.87 3.40
CA LEU A 44 17.46 16.74 2.85
C LEU A 44 18.85 16.61 3.50
N ALA A 45 19.60 17.70 3.63
CA ALA A 45 20.91 17.69 4.28
C ALA A 45 20.82 17.26 5.75
N ALA A 46 19.83 17.78 6.50
CA ALA A 46 19.56 17.41 7.88
C ALA A 46 19.17 15.93 8.01
N SER A 47 18.33 15.41 7.10
CA SER A 47 17.92 13.99 7.09
C SER A 47 19.11 13.07 6.80
N ARG A 48 19.99 13.43 5.84
CA ARG A 48 21.22 12.68 5.55
C ARG A 48 22.19 12.66 6.74
N LEU A 49 22.38 13.80 7.40
CA LEU A 49 23.20 13.89 8.61
C LEU A 49 22.63 12.98 9.71
N LEU A 50 21.32 13.06 9.95
CA LEU A 50 20.66 12.26 10.96
C LEU A 50 20.72 10.75 10.66
N ALA A 51 20.60 10.34 9.39
CA ALA A 51 20.79 8.94 8.98
C ALA A 51 22.22 8.45 9.26
N SER A 52 23.22 9.31 9.00
CA SER A 52 24.61 8.97 9.35
C SER A 52 24.82 8.88 10.86
N VAL A 53 24.25 9.79 11.65
CA VAL A 53 24.39 9.79 13.11
C VAL A 53 23.65 8.61 13.73
N SER A 54 22.45 8.29 13.23
CA SER A 54 21.59 7.23 13.76
C SER A 54 22.18 5.84 13.56
N SER A 55 23.08 5.64 12.59
CA SER A 55 23.76 4.37 12.35
C SER A 55 24.65 3.90 13.51
N TYR A 56 24.94 4.77 14.48
CA TYR A 56 25.75 4.46 15.64
C TYR A 56 24.88 4.34 16.90
N GLN A 57 24.74 3.14 17.46
CA GLN A 57 23.83 2.88 18.58
C GLN A 57 24.07 3.77 19.80
N TYR A 58 25.32 4.16 20.10
CA TYR A 58 25.64 5.01 21.25
C TYR A 58 25.14 6.46 21.11
N THR A 59 24.83 6.92 19.89
CA THR A 59 24.28 8.28 19.65
C THR A 59 22.78 8.35 19.89
N ARG A 60 22.12 7.18 20.03
CA ARG A 60 20.66 7.03 20.14
C ARG A 60 20.02 7.99 21.12
N ARG A 61 20.63 8.18 22.29
CA ARG A 61 20.12 9.06 23.35
C ARG A 61 19.94 10.51 22.88
N SER A 62 20.76 10.95 21.93
CA SER A 62 20.76 12.33 21.42
C SER A 62 19.69 12.62 20.38
N TRP A 63 19.03 11.60 19.81
CA TRP A 63 18.05 11.79 18.72
C TRP A 63 16.75 11.00 18.86
N ARG A 64 16.69 9.90 19.63
CA ARG A 64 15.50 9.01 19.70
C ARG A 64 14.20 9.76 19.93
N ARG A 65 14.17 10.65 20.95
CA ARG A 65 12.96 11.38 21.34
C ARG A 65 12.45 12.23 20.19
N GLU A 66 13.31 13.08 19.64
CA GLU A 66 12.97 14.01 18.57
C GLU A 66 12.53 13.27 17.29
N VAL A 67 13.15 12.13 16.98
CA VAL A 67 12.74 11.28 15.85
C VAL A 67 11.36 10.64 16.06
N LEU A 68 11.07 10.15 17.28
CA LEU A 68 9.74 9.65 17.62
C LEU A 68 8.69 10.76 17.52
N ASP A 69 9.00 11.96 18.03
CA ASP A 69 8.11 13.11 17.95
C ASP A 69 7.80 13.46 16.49
N LEU A 70 8.82 13.53 15.63
CA LEU A 70 8.66 13.75 14.19
C LEU A 70 7.83 12.66 13.51
N LEU A 71 8.06 11.38 13.84
CA LEU A 71 7.28 10.25 13.30
C LEU A 71 5.79 10.37 13.64
N TYR A 72 5.45 10.87 14.83
CA TYR A 72 4.08 11.01 15.26
C TYR A 72 3.37 12.26 14.72
N GLU A 73 4.10 13.23 14.15
CA GLU A 73 3.49 14.41 13.51
C GLU A 73 2.51 14.01 12.38
N PRO A 74 1.39 14.73 12.20
CA PRO A 74 0.47 14.48 11.10
C PRO A 74 1.12 14.64 9.72
N VAL A 75 2.07 15.58 9.62
CA VAL A 75 2.76 15.94 8.37
C VAL A 75 4.03 15.13 8.12
N PHE A 76 4.26 14.05 8.87
CA PHE A 76 5.50 13.27 8.81
C PHE A 76 5.88 12.90 7.37
N PHE A 77 4.91 12.41 6.59
CA PHE A 77 5.12 11.95 5.22
C PHE A 77 5.30 13.05 4.18
N GLN A 78 5.15 14.33 4.53
CA GLN A 78 5.37 15.45 3.62
C GLN A 78 6.87 15.62 3.33
N MET A 79 7.38 14.80 2.42
CA MET A 79 8.79 14.73 2.03
C MET A 79 8.95 14.12 0.64
N SER A 80 10.07 14.42 -0.02
CA SER A 80 10.40 13.79 -1.30
C SER A 80 10.86 12.33 -1.13
N PRO A 81 10.73 11.48 -2.17
CA PRO A 81 11.22 10.10 -2.13
C PRO A 81 12.70 9.96 -1.73
N THR A 82 13.55 10.89 -2.19
CA THR A 82 14.98 10.93 -1.82
C THR A 82 15.19 11.16 -0.32
N VAL A 83 14.36 11.99 0.30
CA VAL A 83 14.44 12.19 1.75
C VAL A 83 13.92 10.96 2.48
N LEU A 84 12.83 10.36 2.01
CA LEU A 84 12.26 9.14 2.59
C LEU A 84 13.28 8.00 2.66
N GLN A 85 14.16 7.85 1.66
CA GLN A 85 15.24 6.86 1.71
C GLN A 85 16.18 7.05 2.93
N ASN A 86 16.47 8.29 3.32
CA ASN A 86 17.24 8.56 4.54
C ASN A 86 16.43 8.24 5.79
N TRP A 87 15.12 8.50 5.75
CA TRP A 87 14.21 8.17 6.84
C TRP A 87 14.00 6.67 7.02
N ASN A 88 14.09 5.86 5.97
CA ASN A 88 14.11 4.40 6.11
C ASN A 88 15.26 3.96 7.01
N VAL A 89 16.47 4.48 6.77
CA VAL A 89 17.66 4.21 7.60
C VAL A 89 17.47 4.70 9.04
N ILE A 90 16.90 5.89 9.22
CA ILE A 90 16.66 6.45 10.56
C ILE A 90 15.64 5.62 11.34
N ILE A 91 14.53 5.23 10.70
CA ILE A 91 13.48 4.43 11.34
C ILE A 91 13.94 3.00 11.62
N ASP A 92 14.69 2.40 10.70
CA ASP A 92 15.26 1.07 10.95
C ASP A 92 16.17 1.11 12.18
N ASN A 93 17.15 2.03 12.22
CA ASN A 93 18.00 2.24 13.38
C ASN A 93 17.20 2.59 14.65
N LEU A 94 16.10 3.34 14.52
CA LEU A 94 15.22 3.67 15.64
C LEU A 94 14.61 2.39 16.24
N MET A 95 14.24 1.41 15.42
CA MET A 95 13.56 0.20 15.87
C MET A 95 14.53 -0.91 16.30
N THR A 96 15.65 -1.09 15.59
CA THR A 96 16.59 -2.20 15.82
C THR A 96 17.51 -1.97 17.02
N GLN A 97 17.85 -0.72 17.32
CA GLN A 97 18.77 -0.38 18.42
C GLN A 97 18.19 -0.52 19.83
N ASP A 98 16.87 -0.69 19.95
CA ASP A 98 16.18 -0.93 21.22
C ASP A 98 14.90 -1.75 21.00
N LYS A 99 14.88 -2.97 21.56
CA LYS A 99 13.83 -3.99 21.36
C LYS A 99 12.44 -3.57 21.85
N ASN A 100 12.34 -2.54 22.69
CA ASN A 100 11.07 -2.07 23.23
C ASN A 100 10.45 -0.94 22.39
N THR A 101 11.23 -0.28 21.52
CA THR A 101 10.75 0.86 20.71
C THR A 101 9.55 0.50 19.84
N PHE A 102 9.56 -0.67 19.21
CA PHE A 102 8.44 -1.10 18.38
C PHE A 102 7.16 -1.35 19.19
N LYS A 103 7.29 -2.00 20.36
CA LYS A 103 6.16 -2.19 21.28
C LYS A 103 5.62 -0.86 21.80
N GLU A 104 6.49 0.09 22.12
CA GLU A 104 6.11 1.45 22.49
C GLU A 104 5.33 2.14 21.35
N ALA A 105 5.80 2.00 20.10
CA ALA A 105 5.11 2.53 18.93
C ALA A 105 3.74 1.87 18.70
N LEU A 106 3.60 0.56 18.88
CA LEU A 106 2.31 -0.15 18.82
C LEU A 106 1.30 0.34 19.86
N VAL A 107 1.77 0.73 21.05
CA VAL A 107 0.90 1.29 22.12
C VAL A 107 0.54 2.75 21.84
N ARG A 108 1.44 3.52 21.22
CA ARG A 108 1.18 4.93 20.88
C ARG A 108 0.34 5.11 19.61
N LEU A 109 0.51 4.24 18.61
CA LEU A 109 -0.26 4.23 17.37
C LEU A 109 -1.62 3.55 17.57
N THR A 110 -2.40 4.05 18.54
CA THR A 110 -3.77 3.59 18.76
C THR A 110 -4.76 4.47 18.02
N PHE A 111 -5.85 3.84 17.59
CA PHE A 111 -6.90 4.51 16.83
C PHE A 111 -7.97 5.13 17.74
N SER A 112 -7.97 4.74 19.01
CA SER A 112 -8.93 5.19 20.02
C SER A 112 -8.32 6.35 20.81
N GLN A 113 -9.03 7.47 20.89
CA GLN A 113 -8.76 8.48 21.90
C GLN A 113 -9.04 7.85 23.28
N PRO A 114 -8.27 8.17 24.34
CA PRO A 114 -8.66 7.77 25.68
C PRO A 114 -10.08 8.27 25.92
N ALA A 115 -10.96 7.36 26.35
CA ALA A 115 -12.39 7.55 26.49
C ALA A 115 -12.72 8.73 27.44
N GLY A 116 -12.62 9.95 26.93
CA GLY A 116 -13.03 11.18 27.57
C GLY A 116 -14.20 11.72 26.76
N LEU A 117 -15.42 11.40 27.20
CA LEU A 117 -16.70 12.10 27.02
C LEU A 117 -16.86 13.05 25.80
N ASN A 118 -16.38 12.70 24.62
CA ASN A 118 -16.60 13.46 23.39
C ASN A 118 -17.84 12.91 22.68
N LEU A 119 -19.01 13.22 23.23
CA LEU A 119 -20.33 12.94 22.64
C LEU A 119 -20.56 13.62 21.27
N PHE A 120 -19.60 14.43 20.81
CA PHE A 120 -19.60 15.12 19.51
C PHE A 120 -18.36 14.80 18.64
N SER A 121 -17.66 13.68 18.89
CA SER A 121 -16.55 13.24 18.02
C SER A 121 -17.06 13.00 16.59
N ASN A 122 -16.52 13.74 15.62
CA ASN A 122 -16.82 13.53 14.21
C ASN A 122 -16.23 12.18 13.77
N LYS A 123 -17.09 11.22 13.41
CA LYS A 123 -16.69 9.89 12.91
C LYS A 123 -15.67 9.97 11.78
N GLU A 124 -15.77 11.00 10.92
CA GLU A 124 -14.81 11.20 9.84
C GLU A 124 -13.38 11.46 10.36
N ILE A 125 -13.24 12.28 11.41
CA ILE A 125 -11.93 12.57 12.02
C ILE A 125 -11.35 11.30 12.64
N GLU A 126 -12.17 10.47 13.27
CA GLU A 126 -11.73 9.18 13.81
C GLU A 126 -11.24 8.23 12.70
N HIS A 127 -11.95 8.17 11.57
CA HIS A 127 -11.53 7.38 10.42
C HIS A 127 -10.23 7.90 9.79
N ASP A 128 -10.05 9.22 9.71
CA ASP A 128 -8.84 9.83 9.18
C ASP A 128 -7.64 9.59 10.13
N LEU A 129 -7.86 9.67 11.46
CA LEU A 129 -6.85 9.31 12.46
C LEU A 129 -6.45 7.83 12.35
N ARG A 130 -7.44 6.95 12.19
CA ARG A 130 -7.24 5.51 12.03
C ARG A 130 -6.40 5.19 10.79
N ALA A 131 -6.74 5.79 9.67
CA ALA A 131 -5.99 5.70 8.43
C ALA A 131 -4.54 6.19 8.63
N ALA A 132 -4.34 7.36 9.26
CA ALA A 132 -3.01 7.91 9.51
C ALA A 132 -2.13 7.01 10.41
N CYS A 133 -2.70 6.44 11.48
CA CYS A 133 -1.99 5.50 12.35
C CYS A 133 -1.62 4.21 11.60
N LEU A 134 -2.52 3.66 10.78
CA LEU A 134 -2.24 2.46 9.99
C LEU A 134 -1.18 2.72 8.91
N LYS A 135 -1.17 3.91 8.29
CA LYS A 135 -0.10 4.33 7.37
C LYS A 135 1.26 4.38 8.05
N LYS A 136 1.34 4.96 9.26
CA LYS A 136 2.57 4.97 10.07
C LYS A 136 3.02 3.56 10.45
N LEU A 137 2.09 2.70 10.86
CA LEU A 137 2.39 1.31 11.17
C LEU A 137 2.91 0.54 9.94
N SER A 138 2.30 0.77 8.77
CA SER A 138 2.79 0.24 7.49
C SER A 138 4.22 0.70 7.24
N TYR A 139 4.51 1.99 7.42
CA TYR A 139 5.86 2.51 7.19
C TYR A 139 6.91 1.91 8.14
N LEU A 140 6.56 1.68 9.41
CA LEU A 140 7.46 1.01 10.36
C LEU A 140 7.84 -0.41 9.95
N VAL A 141 6.89 -1.15 9.37
CA VAL A 141 7.13 -2.48 8.82
C VAL A 141 7.89 -2.40 7.50
N TYR A 142 7.57 -1.43 6.64
CA TYR A 142 8.25 -1.23 5.37
C TYR A 142 9.74 -0.88 5.57
N ALA A 143 10.07 -0.02 6.53
CA ALA A 143 11.44 0.41 6.77
C ALA A 143 12.32 -0.67 7.43
N SER A 144 11.76 -1.77 7.92
CA SER A 144 12.52 -2.83 8.61
C SER A 144 13.05 -3.91 7.68
N GLU A 145 13.95 -4.74 8.21
CA GLU A 145 14.37 -5.98 7.55
C GLU A 145 13.22 -7.00 7.43
N ALA A 146 13.40 -7.97 6.51
CA ALA A 146 12.46 -9.06 6.32
C ALA A 146 12.31 -9.91 7.60
N ASP A 147 11.07 -10.27 7.93
CA ASP A 147 10.67 -11.04 9.11
C ASP A 147 11.07 -10.43 10.48
N GLN A 148 11.56 -9.19 10.53
CA GLN A 148 11.95 -8.53 11.79
C GLN A 148 10.84 -8.55 12.84
N TYR A 149 9.58 -8.42 12.42
CA TYR A 149 8.41 -8.40 13.29
C TYR A 149 7.60 -9.71 13.31
N ALA A 150 8.17 -10.85 12.90
CA ALA A 150 7.49 -12.15 12.92
C ALA A 150 6.86 -12.48 14.29
N LYS A 151 7.55 -12.15 15.40
CA LYS A 151 7.03 -12.37 16.77
C LYS A 151 5.86 -11.44 17.14
N SER A 152 5.77 -10.28 16.51
CA SER A 152 4.72 -9.28 16.72
C SER A 152 3.63 -9.35 15.64
N MET A 153 3.67 -10.36 14.76
CA MET A 153 2.65 -10.56 13.73
C MET A 153 1.23 -10.67 14.32
N PRO A 154 0.99 -11.37 15.44
CA PRO A 154 -0.33 -11.38 16.08
C PRO A 154 -0.81 -9.99 16.47
N ASP A 155 0.07 -9.17 17.08
CA ASP A 155 -0.26 -7.79 17.47
C ASP A 155 -0.56 -6.91 16.24
N LEU A 156 0.20 -7.08 15.16
CA LEU A 156 0.00 -6.37 13.89
C LEU A 156 -1.37 -6.72 13.25
N LEU A 157 -1.75 -7.99 13.25
CA LEU A 157 -3.04 -8.44 12.75
C LEU A 157 -4.19 -8.02 13.69
N GLU A 158 -3.96 -7.96 14.99
CA GLU A 158 -4.91 -7.38 15.93
C GLU A 158 -5.16 -5.90 15.61
N ARG A 159 -4.11 -5.10 15.35
CA ARG A 159 -4.27 -3.70 14.91
C ARG A 159 -5.02 -3.57 13.60
N LEU A 160 -4.77 -4.46 12.64
CA LEU A 160 -5.50 -4.49 11.37
C LEU A 160 -6.98 -4.84 11.54
N THR A 161 -7.28 -5.86 12.34
CA THR A 161 -8.67 -6.28 12.58
C THR A 161 -9.43 -5.29 13.43
N GLU A 162 -8.76 -4.68 14.41
CA GLU A 162 -9.26 -3.49 15.09
C GLU A 162 -9.62 -2.48 14.01
N CYS A 163 -8.69 -2.15 13.08
CA CYS A 163 -8.90 -1.19 11.99
C CYS A 163 -10.20 -1.39 11.21
N LEU A 164 -10.58 -2.64 10.96
CA LEU A 164 -11.75 -3.02 10.17
C LEU A 164 -13.07 -3.10 10.96
N ARG A 165 -13.03 -3.15 12.30
CA ARG A 165 -14.23 -3.20 13.17
C ARG A 165 -14.91 -1.83 13.29
N LEU A 166 -15.49 -1.35 12.19
CA LEU A 166 -16.04 0.01 12.10
C LEU A 166 -17.58 0.07 12.15
N GLY A 167 -18.27 -1.07 12.20
CA GLY A 167 -19.74 -1.17 12.33
C GLY A 167 -20.56 -0.63 11.15
N GLN A 168 -19.95 0.08 10.19
CA GLN A 168 -20.63 0.78 9.09
C GLN A 168 -20.26 0.27 7.67
N GLY A 169 -19.50 -0.82 7.57
CA GLY A 169 -19.03 -1.37 6.29
C GLY A 169 -17.77 -0.68 5.77
N LEU A 170 -17.66 -0.53 4.44
CA LEU A 170 -16.48 0.05 3.78
C LEU A 170 -16.31 1.53 4.14
N ILE A 171 -15.15 1.87 4.70
CA ILE A 171 -14.72 3.25 4.96
C ILE A 171 -13.50 3.54 4.08
N PRO A 172 -13.65 4.37 3.03
CA PRO A 172 -12.66 4.44 1.94
C PRO A 172 -11.24 4.78 2.37
N GLN A 173 -11.05 5.81 3.20
CA GLN A 173 -9.73 6.22 3.67
C GLN A 173 -9.03 5.16 4.53
N VAL A 174 -9.80 4.37 5.30
CA VAL A 174 -9.23 3.30 6.12
C VAL A 174 -8.86 2.11 5.23
N HIS A 175 -9.73 1.73 4.30
CA HIS A 175 -9.50 0.60 3.41
C HIS A 175 -8.32 0.84 2.46
N ALA A 176 -8.13 2.07 1.98
CA ALA A 176 -6.93 2.44 1.24
C ALA A 176 -5.65 2.11 2.02
N GLN A 177 -5.60 2.43 3.33
CA GLN A 177 -4.45 2.14 4.18
C GLN A 177 -4.36 0.65 4.58
N VAL A 178 -5.48 -0.05 4.67
CA VAL A 178 -5.52 -1.52 4.88
C VAL A 178 -4.81 -2.23 3.73
N PHE A 179 -5.05 -1.83 2.47
CA PHE A 179 -4.39 -2.45 1.33
C PHE A 179 -2.90 -2.11 1.23
N ILE A 180 -2.50 -0.90 1.62
CA ILE A 180 -1.07 -0.53 1.73
C ILE A 180 -0.38 -1.38 2.82
N PHE A 181 -1.02 -1.51 3.99
CA PHE A 181 -0.52 -2.34 5.08
C PHE A 181 -0.38 -3.80 4.67
N ALA A 182 -1.40 -4.36 4.03
CA ALA A 182 -1.38 -5.73 3.52
C ALA A 182 -0.25 -5.93 2.49
N ARG A 183 -0.09 -5.03 1.50
CA ARG A 183 1.03 -5.07 0.54
C ARG A 183 2.39 -4.98 1.24
N THR A 184 2.49 -4.17 2.29
CA THR A 184 3.72 -4.08 3.09
C THR A 184 4.05 -5.40 3.78
N LEU A 185 3.06 -6.06 4.38
CA LEU A 185 3.23 -7.38 4.97
C LEU A 185 3.66 -8.40 3.91
N LEU A 186 3.06 -8.38 2.71
CA LEU A 186 3.46 -9.26 1.61
C LEU A 186 4.92 -9.05 1.17
N SER A 187 5.45 -7.82 1.25
CA SER A 187 6.85 -7.51 0.91
C SER A 187 7.83 -7.94 2.02
N ARG A 188 7.44 -7.81 3.29
CA ARG A 188 8.36 -7.92 4.43
C ARG A 188 8.22 -9.19 5.27
N MET A 189 7.12 -9.92 5.18
CA MET A 189 6.88 -11.12 5.98
C MET A 189 6.98 -12.39 5.13
N SER A 190 7.53 -13.45 5.70
CA SER A 190 7.55 -14.77 5.08
C SER A 190 6.14 -15.37 4.95
N ALA A 191 5.99 -16.29 4.00
CA ALA A 191 4.74 -16.99 3.70
C ALA A 191 4.03 -17.57 4.94
N VAL A 192 4.80 -18.09 5.90
CA VAL A 192 4.26 -18.68 7.14
C VAL A 192 3.51 -17.63 7.96
N GLN A 193 4.11 -16.44 8.13
CA GLN A 193 3.53 -15.33 8.89
C GLN A 193 2.26 -14.77 8.24
N LEU A 194 2.16 -14.86 6.91
CA LEU A 194 1.02 -14.36 6.14
C LEU A 194 -0.22 -15.24 6.23
N THR A 195 -0.14 -16.45 6.79
CA THR A 195 -1.26 -17.41 6.84
C THR A 195 -2.54 -16.80 7.41
N SER A 196 -2.44 -16.07 8.52
CA SER A 196 -3.60 -15.47 9.19
C SER A 196 -4.06 -14.16 8.55
N LEU A 197 -3.30 -13.60 7.59
CA LEU A 197 -3.68 -12.37 6.88
C LEU A 197 -4.80 -12.62 5.87
N TRP A 198 -4.78 -13.74 5.15
CA TRP A 198 -5.69 -14.00 4.02
C TRP A 198 -7.17 -13.98 4.42
N PRO A 199 -7.61 -14.66 5.50
CA PRO A 199 -9.01 -14.62 5.92
C PRO A 199 -9.48 -13.22 6.35
N ILE A 200 -8.55 -12.33 6.70
CA ILE A 200 -8.85 -10.94 7.07
C ILE A 200 -8.99 -10.08 5.81
N ILE A 201 -8.03 -10.17 4.87
CA ILE A 201 -7.95 -9.22 3.75
C ILE A 201 -8.85 -9.60 2.56
N ILE A 202 -9.03 -10.89 2.28
CA ILE A 202 -9.79 -11.35 1.10
C ILE A 202 -11.26 -10.88 1.13
N PRO A 203 -12.01 -10.98 2.26
CA PRO A 203 -13.36 -10.43 2.33
C PRO A 203 -13.43 -8.94 2.03
N GLU A 204 -12.44 -8.15 2.49
CA GLU A 204 -12.37 -6.71 2.25
C GLU A 204 -12.17 -6.39 0.76
N VAL A 205 -11.27 -7.12 0.09
CA VAL A 205 -11.07 -6.98 -1.37
C VAL A 205 -12.38 -7.30 -2.10
N ILE A 206 -13.06 -8.40 -1.75
CA ILE A 206 -14.35 -8.78 -2.33
C ILE A 206 -15.39 -7.67 -2.16
N MET A 207 -15.50 -7.09 -0.96
CA MET A 207 -16.46 -6.01 -0.71
C MET A 207 -16.15 -4.77 -1.57
N VAL A 208 -14.89 -4.41 -1.72
CA VAL A 208 -14.48 -3.25 -2.55
C VAL A 208 -14.80 -3.48 -4.03
N PHE A 209 -14.52 -4.67 -4.57
CA PHE A 209 -14.89 -5.00 -5.96
C PHE A 209 -16.41 -5.03 -6.16
N LYS A 210 -17.19 -5.53 -5.20
CA LYS A 210 -18.66 -5.44 -5.24
C LYS A 210 -19.14 -3.99 -5.23
N ALA A 211 -18.55 -3.13 -4.40
CA ALA A 211 -18.89 -1.71 -4.37
C ALA A 211 -18.59 -1.03 -5.71
N LEU A 212 -17.46 -1.36 -6.34
CA LEU A 212 -17.09 -0.87 -7.67
C LEU A 212 -18.08 -1.35 -8.75
N ALA A 213 -18.42 -2.65 -8.75
CA ALA A 213 -19.42 -3.21 -9.67
C ALA A 213 -20.79 -2.54 -9.51
N ASN A 214 -21.25 -2.35 -8.28
CA ASN A 214 -22.51 -1.66 -7.98
C ASN A 214 -22.51 -0.22 -8.52
N PHE A 215 -21.43 0.53 -8.30
CA PHE A 215 -21.28 1.88 -8.83
C PHE A 215 -21.38 1.90 -10.36
N LEU A 216 -20.64 1.01 -11.05
CA LEU A 216 -20.66 0.92 -12.51
C LEU A 216 -22.03 0.51 -13.08
N SER A 217 -22.71 -0.42 -12.39
CA SER A 217 -24.08 -0.85 -12.76
C SER A 217 -25.09 0.29 -12.68
N LEU A 218 -24.96 1.18 -11.68
CA LEU A 218 -25.80 2.37 -11.57
C LEU A 218 -25.53 3.36 -12.71
N CYS A 219 -24.28 3.55 -13.11
CA CYS A 219 -23.91 4.37 -14.26
C CYS A 219 -24.47 3.83 -15.58
N SER A 220 -24.38 2.52 -15.83
CA SER A 220 -24.85 1.92 -17.09
C SER A 220 -26.38 1.98 -17.24
N LYS A 221 -27.14 1.75 -16.16
CA LYS A 221 -28.61 1.83 -16.16
C LYS A 221 -29.14 3.23 -16.49
N GLN A 222 -28.44 4.28 -16.06
CA GLN A 222 -28.81 5.66 -16.36
C GLN A 222 -28.64 6.00 -17.85
N SER A 223 -27.67 5.36 -18.53
CA SER A 223 -27.42 5.56 -19.96
C SER A 223 -28.49 4.96 -20.88
N ASN A 224 -29.16 3.89 -20.44
CA ASN A 224 -30.08 3.10 -21.27
C ASN A 224 -31.55 3.56 -21.21
N GLY A 225 -31.83 4.76 -20.68
CA GLY A 225 -33.12 5.46 -20.82
C GLY A 225 -34.34 4.81 -20.13
N LYS A 226 -34.18 3.69 -19.42
CA LYS A 226 -35.25 3.02 -18.67
C LYS A 226 -35.12 3.31 -17.18
N SER A 227 -35.48 4.53 -16.77
CA SER A 227 -36.17 4.82 -15.51
C SER A 227 -36.45 6.31 -15.35
N VAL A 228 -37.74 6.62 -15.37
CA VAL A 228 -38.38 7.78 -14.77
C VAL A 228 -38.18 7.64 -13.24
N GLU A 229 -37.84 8.75 -12.55
CA GLU A 229 -37.63 8.85 -11.09
C GLU A 229 -36.32 8.27 -10.50
N ARG A 230 -35.25 9.07 -10.56
CA ARG A 230 -34.26 9.38 -9.50
C ARG A 230 -33.00 10.00 -10.12
N LYS A 231 -33.09 11.28 -10.51
CA LYS A 231 -31.98 12.06 -11.06
C LYS A 231 -30.85 12.39 -10.05
N ASN A 232 -30.93 11.90 -8.80
CA ASN A 232 -30.09 12.37 -7.69
C ASN A 232 -29.08 11.35 -7.11
N ASP A 233 -29.05 10.09 -7.55
CA ASP A 233 -28.42 9.03 -6.75
C ASP A 233 -27.02 8.56 -7.19
N THR A 234 -26.51 8.95 -8.35
CA THR A 234 -25.14 8.59 -8.76
C THR A 234 -24.21 9.80 -8.63
N LYS A 235 -23.83 10.11 -7.39
CA LYS A 235 -22.71 11.05 -7.17
C LYS A 235 -21.43 10.42 -7.74
N PRO A 236 -20.55 11.20 -8.39
CA PRO A 236 -19.25 10.68 -8.77
C PRO A 236 -18.49 10.21 -7.52
N PRO A 237 -17.64 9.18 -7.66
CA PRO A 237 -16.86 8.66 -6.55
C PRO A 237 -15.99 9.78 -6.00
N THR A 238 -15.94 9.88 -4.67
CA THR A 238 -15.05 10.79 -3.97
C THR A 238 -13.60 10.38 -4.17
N ALA A 239 -12.65 11.30 -3.98
CA ALA A 239 -11.22 10.98 -4.02
C ALA A 239 -10.84 9.87 -3.03
N LYS A 240 -11.50 9.81 -1.86
CA LYS A 240 -11.28 8.75 -0.86
C LYS A 240 -11.73 7.38 -1.40
N GLU A 241 -12.85 7.30 -2.13
CA GLU A 241 -13.33 6.06 -2.78
C GLU A 241 -12.43 5.63 -3.94
N LEU A 242 -11.96 6.57 -4.76
CA LEU A 242 -11.01 6.29 -5.83
C LEU A 242 -9.70 5.70 -5.28
N SER A 243 -9.17 6.25 -4.19
CA SER A 243 -8.00 5.69 -3.49
C SER A 243 -8.25 4.30 -2.93
N MET A 244 -9.46 4.01 -2.44
CA MET A 244 -9.84 2.66 -1.98
C MET A 244 -9.86 1.66 -3.13
N TYR A 245 -10.49 2.01 -4.26
CA TYR A 245 -10.53 1.15 -5.46
C TYR A 245 -9.12 0.90 -6.02
N LEU A 246 -8.29 1.94 -6.10
CA LEU A 246 -6.90 1.83 -6.52
C LEU A 246 -6.11 0.91 -5.57
N GLY A 247 -6.27 1.09 -4.26
CA GLY A 247 -5.60 0.27 -3.24
C GLY A 247 -5.93 -1.23 -3.38
N ALA A 248 -7.21 -1.56 -3.59
CA ALA A 248 -7.64 -2.94 -3.81
C ALA A 248 -7.06 -3.53 -5.11
N CYS A 249 -7.03 -2.76 -6.20
CA CYS A 249 -6.44 -3.19 -7.47
C CYS A 249 -4.92 -3.39 -7.35
N LYS A 250 -4.21 -2.48 -6.68
CA LYS A 250 -2.76 -2.61 -6.41
C LYS A 250 -2.46 -3.82 -5.52
N PHE A 251 -3.29 -4.10 -4.51
CA PHE A 251 -3.15 -5.32 -3.70
C PHE A 251 -3.32 -6.57 -4.55
N LEU A 252 -4.40 -6.65 -5.35
CA LEU A 252 -4.63 -7.78 -6.24
C LEU A 252 -3.49 -7.96 -7.25
N ALA A 253 -3.02 -6.88 -7.87
CA ALA A 253 -1.88 -6.90 -8.79
C ALA A 253 -0.60 -7.40 -8.10
N THR A 254 -0.34 -6.98 -6.87
CA THR A 254 0.79 -7.48 -6.06
C THR A 254 0.69 -8.99 -5.86
N CYS A 255 -0.49 -9.49 -5.46
CA CYS A 255 -0.72 -10.93 -5.27
C CYS A 255 -0.57 -11.75 -6.56
N LEU A 256 -1.00 -11.21 -7.71
CA LEU A 256 -0.89 -11.87 -9.02
C LEU A 256 0.56 -11.92 -9.55
N LEU A 257 1.38 -10.93 -9.19
CA LEU A 257 2.78 -10.85 -9.59
C LEU A 257 3.72 -11.62 -8.65
N LEU A 258 3.35 -11.79 -7.39
CA LEU A 258 4.19 -12.53 -6.44
C LEU A 258 4.22 -14.03 -6.77
N PRO A 259 5.39 -14.66 -6.70
CA PRO A 259 5.51 -16.09 -6.97
C PRO A 259 4.85 -16.91 -5.85
N GLU A 260 4.34 -18.10 -6.19
CA GLU A 260 3.54 -18.93 -5.29
C GLU A 260 4.26 -19.30 -3.99
N TYR A 261 5.59 -19.44 -4.00
CA TYR A 261 6.34 -19.73 -2.77
C TYR A 261 6.33 -18.56 -1.76
N LYS A 262 6.14 -17.31 -2.20
CA LYS A 262 5.97 -16.15 -1.31
C LYS A 262 4.54 -16.02 -0.80
N VAL A 263 3.56 -16.40 -1.62
CA VAL A 263 2.12 -16.28 -1.31
C VAL A 263 1.36 -17.59 -1.56
N PRO A 264 1.71 -18.70 -0.88
CA PRO A 264 1.23 -20.04 -1.23
C PRO A 264 -0.28 -20.24 -1.01
N GLN A 265 -0.93 -19.33 -0.27
CA GLN A 265 -2.36 -19.41 -0.02
C GLN A 265 -3.19 -18.59 -1.01
N PHE A 266 -2.60 -17.60 -1.68
CA PHE A 266 -3.34 -16.78 -2.64
C PHE A 266 -3.97 -17.59 -3.80
N PRO A 267 -3.33 -18.63 -4.35
CA PRO A 267 -3.95 -19.48 -5.38
C PRO A 267 -5.34 -20.03 -5.00
N PHE A 268 -5.60 -20.31 -3.71
CA PHE A 268 -6.92 -20.78 -3.25
C PHE A 268 -8.04 -19.73 -3.36
N TYR A 269 -7.68 -18.45 -3.43
CA TYR A 269 -8.61 -17.32 -3.54
C TYR A 269 -8.64 -16.71 -4.95
N ARG A 270 -7.68 -17.08 -5.80
CA ARG A 270 -7.45 -16.45 -7.10
C ARG A 270 -8.66 -16.50 -8.02
N TRP A 271 -9.36 -17.64 -8.05
CA TRP A 271 -10.57 -17.87 -8.86
C TRP A 271 -11.71 -16.89 -8.54
N ILE A 272 -11.69 -16.28 -7.36
CA ILE A 272 -12.69 -15.28 -6.94
C ILE A 272 -12.54 -14.00 -7.77
N PHE A 273 -11.32 -13.68 -8.18
CA PHE A 273 -10.99 -12.41 -8.83
C PHE A 273 -10.75 -12.57 -10.32
N VAL A 274 -10.00 -13.57 -10.75
CA VAL A 274 -9.58 -13.76 -12.14
C VAL A 274 -9.84 -15.18 -12.62
N ASN A 275 -9.97 -15.36 -13.94
CA ASN A 275 -10.11 -16.70 -14.54
C ASN A 275 -8.81 -17.50 -14.43
N ASP A 276 -8.92 -18.82 -14.23
CA ASP A 276 -7.80 -19.77 -14.09
C ASP A 276 -6.90 -19.89 -15.34
N SER A 277 -7.34 -19.36 -16.49
CA SER A 277 -6.63 -19.44 -17.77
C SER A 277 -5.49 -18.43 -17.96
N LEU A 278 -5.21 -17.58 -16.98
CA LEU A 278 -4.10 -16.61 -17.01
C LEU A 278 -2.80 -17.28 -16.52
N SER A 279 -1.75 -17.35 -17.34
CA SER A 279 -0.41 -17.74 -16.86
C SER A 279 0.38 -16.48 -16.47
N PHE A 280 0.69 -16.34 -15.18
CA PHE A 280 1.58 -15.29 -14.66
C PHE A 280 3.01 -15.77 -14.49
N THR A 281 3.17 -17.08 -14.24
CA THR A 281 4.42 -17.83 -14.27
C THR A 281 4.35 -18.75 -15.49
N GLY A 282 5.46 -18.99 -16.17
CA GLY A 282 5.52 -19.82 -17.39
C GLY A 282 5.19 -21.30 -17.18
N ASP A 283 4.67 -21.68 -16.01
CA ASP A 283 4.31 -23.05 -15.69
C ASP A 283 2.94 -23.37 -16.26
N THR A 284 2.93 -24.45 -17.05
CA THR A 284 1.75 -24.96 -17.73
C THR A 284 0.86 -25.63 -16.69
N THR A 285 -0.06 -24.88 -16.08
CA THR A 285 -1.10 -25.49 -15.25
C THR A 285 -1.92 -26.41 -16.14
N ILE A 286 -2.04 -27.67 -15.70
CA ILE A 286 -2.83 -28.69 -16.38
C ILE A 286 -4.27 -28.17 -16.44
N SER A 287 -4.69 -27.78 -17.64
CA SER A 287 -6.09 -27.46 -17.92
C SER A 287 -6.89 -28.74 -17.73
N LEU A 288 -7.49 -28.89 -16.55
CA LEU A 288 -8.58 -29.83 -16.34
C LEU A 288 -9.70 -29.37 -17.27
N LYS A 289 -9.82 -30.02 -18.43
CA LYS A 289 -10.97 -29.89 -19.31
C LYS A 289 -12.21 -30.29 -18.51
N THR A 290 -12.96 -29.31 -18.04
CA THR A 290 -14.32 -29.52 -17.57
C THR A 290 -15.13 -30.06 -18.74
N PRO A 291 -15.86 -31.18 -18.59
CA PRO A 291 -16.75 -31.67 -19.64
C PRO A 291 -17.82 -30.60 -19.94
N PRO A 292 -18.24 -30.46 -21.21
CA PRO A 292 -19.42 -29.67 -21.53
C PRO A 292 -20.64 -30.44 -20.99
N ASP A 293 -21.64 -29.71 -20.54
CA ASP A 293 -22.96 -30.20 -20.09
C ASP A 293 -23.08 -30.53 -18.59
N SER A 294 -23.30 -29.47 -17.78
CA SER A 294 -24.47 -29.35 -16.90
C SER A 294 -24.36 -28.04 -16.10
N SER A 295 -25.21 -27.04 -16.42
CA SER A 295 -25.27 -25.76 -15.72
C SER A 295 -25.81 -25.89 -14.29
N PRO A 296 -25.06 -25.39 -13.30
CA PRO A 296 -25.51 -24.33 -12.43
C PRO A 296 -24.80 -23.03 -12.84
N GLN A 297 -25.36 -21.85 -12.52
CA GLN A 297 -24.71 -20.55 -12.77
C GLN A 297 -23.23 -20.60 -12.37
N SER A 298 -22.31 -20.61 -13.34
CA SER A 298 -20.88 -20.54 -13.05
C SER A 298 -20.62 -19.18 -12.41
N PHE A 299 -20.01 -19.18 -11.22
CA PHE A 299 -19.58 -17.95 -10.56
C PHE A 299 -18.74 -17.10 -11.53
N ILE A 300 -19.05 -15.82 -11.66
CA ILE A 300 -18.31 -14.87 -12.49
C ILE A 300 -17.27 -14.18 -11.58
N PRO A 301 -15.96 -14.26 -11.87
CA PRO A 301 -14.96 -13.58 -11.08
C PRO A 301 -15.15 -12.06 -11.07
N TYR A 302 -14.85 -11.42 -9.95
CA TYR A 302 -15.17 -10.00 -9.76
C TYR A 302 -14.46 -9.07 -10.73
N VAL A 303 -13.22 -9.38 -11.15
CA VAL A 303 -12.55 -8.56 -12.18
C VAL A 303 -13.30 -8.66 -13.50
N THR A 304 -13.73 -9.86 -13.89
CA THR A 304 -14.52 -10.08 -15.11
C THR A 304 -15.84 -9.30 -15.06
N GLU A 305 -16.58 -9.38 -13.95
CA GLU A 305 -17.83 -8.63 -13.76
C GLU A 305 -17.62 -7.12 -13.88
N VAL A 306 -16.64 -6.58 -13.15
CA VAL A 306 -16.30 -5.15 -13.19
C VAL A 306 -15.86 -4.73 -14.59
N THR A 307 -15.07 -5.56 -15.27
CA THR A 307 -14.57 -5.29 -16.62
C THR A 307 -15.72 -5.19 -17.62
N GLN A 308 -16.68 -6.12 -17.59
CA GLN A 308 -17.87 -6.10 -18.45
C GLN A 308 -18.71 -4.84 -18.21
N LEU A 309 -18.96 -4.49 -16.94
CA LEU A 309 -19.71 -3.28 -16.58
C LEU A 309 -19.00 -2.00 -17.03
N ILE A 310 -17.66 -1.99 -17.00
CA ILE A 310 -16.82 -0.92 -17.55
C ILE A 310 -17.03 -0.81 -19.06
N GLN A 311 -16.99 -1.92 -19.82
CA GLN A 311 -17.21 -1.91 -21.28
C GLN A 311 -18.58 -1.35 -21.69
N ASP A 312 -19.61 -1.68 -20.91
CA ASP A 312 -20.99 -1.26 -21.14
C ASP A 312 -21.27 0.17 -20.65
N SER A 313 -20.37 0.75 -19.84
CA SER A 313 -20.54 2.08 -19.27
C SER A 313 -20.26 3.19 -20.30
N PRO A 314 -21.10 4.23 -20.40
CA PRO A 314 -20.87 5.37 -21.28
C PRO A 314 -19.62 6.18 -20.88
N LEU A 315 -19.10 6.01 -19.66
CA LEU A 315 -17.87 6.66 -19.18
C LEU A 315 -16.65 6.29 -20.05
N ILE A 316 -16.68 5.13 -20.72
CA ILE A 316 -15.60 4.68 -21.61
C ILE A 316 -15.79 5.14 -23.05
N ASN A 317 -16.95 5.68 -23.43
CA ASN A 317 -17.11 6.23 -24.79
C ASN A 317 -16.16 7.41 -25.05
N GLN A 318 -15.65 8.09 -24.01
CA GLN A 318 -14.55 9.06 -24.13
C GLN A 318 -13.17 8.40 -24.34
N PHE A 319 -12.96 7.19 -23.84
CA PHE A 319 -11.73 6.39 -24.02
C PHE A 319 -11.71 5.57 -25.31
N LYS A 320 -12.87 5.35 -25.97
CA LYS A 320 -12.96 4.58 -27.23
C LYS A 320 -12.24 5.24 -28.42
N SER A 321 -11.81 6.49 -28.33
CA SER A 321 -11.00 7.16 -29.36
C SER A 321 -9.49 6.92 -29.21
N VAL A 322 -9.04 6.29 -28.13
CA VAL A 322 -7.63 5.97 -27.88
C VAL A 322 -7.48 4.46 -27.92
N ASP A 323 -6.60 3.97 -28.79
CA ASP A 323 -6.24 2.56 -28.96
C ASP A 323 -6.23 1.83 -27.61
N ARG A 324 -7.10 0.82 -27.44
CA ARG A 324 -7.12 0.00 -26.22
C ARG A 324 -5.73 -0.65 -26.11
N PRO A 325 -4.89 -0.30 -25.12
CA PRO A 325 -3.56 -0.86 -25.04
C PRO A 325 -3.68 -2.36 -24.79
N ASN A 326 -3.13 -3.17 -25.70
CA ASN A 326 -3.14 -4.62 -25.61
C ASN A 326 -2.06 -5.07 -24.60
N PHE A 327 -2.26 -4.72 -23.32
CA PHE A 327 -1.34 -5.08 -22.25
C PHE A 327 -1.43 -6.57 -21.93
N SER A 328 -0.27 -7.21 -21.76
CA SER A 328 -0.21 -8.51 -21.11
C SER A 328 -0.69 -8.40 -19.65
N PRO A 329 -1.12 -9.50 -19.00
CA PRO A 329 -1.54 -9.49 -17.60
C PRO A 329 -0.48 -8.88 -16.66
N VAL A 330 0.79 -9.18 -16.92
CA VAL A 330 1.94 -8.63 -16.17
C VAL A 330 2.06 -7.13 -16.40
N GLN A 331 1.97 -6.66 -17.64
CA GLN A 331 2.03 -5.23 -17.97
C GLN A 331 0.87 -4.44 -17.33
N GLY A 332 -0.35 -4.99 -17.34
CA GLY A 332 -1.48 -4.34 -16.69
C GLY A 332 -1.32 -4.27 -15.17
N CYS A 333 -0.78 -5.33 -14.54
CA CYS A 333 -0.45 -5.31 -13.11
C CYS A 333 0.63 -4.26 -12.79
N LEU A 334 1.68 -4.15 -13.62
CA LEU A 334 2.71 -3.11 -13.43
C LEU A 334 2.16 -1.71 -13.67
N HIS A 335 1.23 -1.54 -14.62
CA HIS A 335 0.59 -0.25 -14.90
C HIS A 335 -0.20 0.26 -13.69
N ILE A 336 -1.08 -0.56 -13.10
CA ILE A 336 -1.84 -0.13 -11.92
C ILE A 336 -0.93 0.14 -10.71
N LEU A 337 0.15 -0.63 -10.58
CA LEU A 337 1.15 -0.40 -9.55
C LEU A 337 1.92 0.90 -9.75
N ALA A 338 2.11 1.38 -10.97
CA ALA A 338 2.80 2.63 -11.27
C ALA A 338 1.92 3.89 -11.12
N LEU A 339 0.60 3.75 -11.02
CA LEU A 339 -0.30 4.89 -10.80
C LEU A 339 -0.14 5.45 -9.38
N ASP A 340 0.09 6.75 -9.25
CA ASP A 340 0.18 7.43 -7.95
C ASP A 340 -1.22 7.61 -7.33
N ARG A 341 -2.14 8.19 -8.11
CA ARG A 341 -3.53 8.42 -7.73
C ARG A 341 -4.47 8.09 -8.88
N LEU A 342 -5.74 7.90 -8.55
CA LEU A 342 -6.81 7.65 -9.51
C LEU A 342 -7.68 8.90 -9.61
N ASP A 343 -7.68 9.59 -10.75
CA ASP A 343 -8.53 10.76 -10.98
C ASP A 343 -9.87 10.34 -11.61
N GLN A 344 -9.88 9.28 -12.43
CA GLN A 344 -11.07 8.69 -13.04
C GLN A 344 -11.07 7.17 -12.95
N ILE A 345 -12.25 6.55 -12.77
CA ILE A 345 -12.40 5.07 -12.76
C ILE A 345 -11.92 4.43 -14.07
N CYS A 346 -12.00 5.15 -15.19
CA CYS A 346 -11.55 4.65 -16.49
C CYS A 346 -10.05 4.32 -16.54
N GLU A 347 -9.22 4.91 -15.67
CA GLU A 347 -7.79 4.59 -15.57
C GLU A 347 -7.54 3.18 -15.01
N LEU A 348 -8.54 2.53 -14.41
CA LEU A 348 -8.46 1.11 -14.03
C LEU A 348 -8.57 0.18 -15.24
N ALA A 349 -9.08 0.68 -16.36
CA ALA A 349 -9.42 -0.13 -17.53
C ALA A 349 -8.23 -0.91 -18.11
N PRO A 350 -7.01 -0.35 -18.27
CA PRO A 350 -5.87 -1.11 -18.82
C PRO A 350 -5.49 -2.32 -17.95
N PHE A 351 -5.59 -2.19 -16.62
CA PHE A 351 -5.38 -3.30 -15.69
C PHE A 351 -6.51 -4.33 -15.81
N LEU A 352 -7.75 -3.90 -15.71
CA LEU A 352 -8.92 -4.79 -15.73
C LEU A 352 -9.03 -5.57 -17.06
N PHE A 353 -8.83 -4.89 -18.20
CA PHE A 353 -8.82 -5.53 -19.52
C PHE A 353 -7.66 -6.50 -19.71
N SER A 354 -6.47 -6.21 -19.16
CA SER A 354 -5.32 -7.14 -19.27
C SER A 354 -5.58 -8.49 -18.58
N LEU A 355 -6.50 -8.51 -17.61
CA LEU A 355 -6.89 -9.70 -16.86
C LEU A 355 -8.09 -10.43 -17.50
N GLU A 356 -8.76 -9.82 -18.47
CA GLU A 356 -9.86 -10.43 -19.22
C GLU A 356 -9.31 -11.05 -20.52
N LYS A 357 -9.05 -12.36 -20.51
CA LYS A 357 -8.64 -13.05 -21.74
C LYS A 357 -9.85 -13.23 -22.67
N LYS A 358 -9.84 -12.58 -23.84
CA LYS A 358 -10.70 -12.99 -24.97
C LYS A 358 -10.17 -14.31 -25.52
N SER A 359 -11.06 -15.29 -25.69
CA SER A 359 -10.76 -16.63 -26.19
C SER A 359 -10.23 -16.70 -27.63
N ASP A 360 -10.19 -15.60 -28.37
CA ASP A 360 -9.91 -15.63 -29.80
C ASP A 360 -8.63 -14.87 -30.14
N SER A 361 -7.50 -15.56 -30.06
CA SER A 361 -6.43 -15.49 -31.07
C SER A 361 -5.26 -16.37 -30.64
N THR A 362 -5.11 -17.48 -31.36
CA THR A 362 -3.84 -18.15 -31.62
C THR A 362 -2.92 -17.20 -32.41
N ALA A 363 -2.45 -16.13 -31.77
CA ALA A 363 -1.52 -15.18 -32.38
C ALA A 363 -0.31 -14.98 -31.46
N ASN A 364 0.81 -15.58 -31.90
CA ASN A 364 2.19 -15.23 -31.57
C ASN A 364 2.60 -15.34 -30.09
N LEU A 365 2.88 -16.59 -29.71
CA LEU A 365 3.74 -16.98 -28.60
C LEU A 365 5.20 -16.56 -28.89
N ALA A 366 5.51 -15.27 -28.91
CA ALA A 366 6.88 -14.79 -29.14
C ALA A 366 7.10 -13.38 -28.56
N SER A 367 6.92 -13.23 -27.25
CA SER A 367 7.68 -12.34 -26.36
C SER A 367 6.96 -12.22 -25.01
N SER A 368 6.73 -13.34 -24.34
CA SER A 368 6.58 -13.26 -22.88
C SER A 368 7.95 -12.80 -22.36
N PRO A 369 8.08 -11.70 -21.60
CA PRO A 369 9.32 -11.45 -20.89
C PRO A 369 9.48 -12.64 -19.95
N THR A 370 10.36 -13.55 -20.34
CA THR A 370 10.70 -14.74 -19.60
C THR A 370 11.14 -14.34 -18.21
N VAL A 371 10.91 -15.26 -17.28
CA VAL A 371 11.15 -15.23 -15.84
C VAL A 371 12.62 -14.90 -15.44
N GLU A 372 13.47 -14.49 -16.39
CA GLU A 372 14.81 -13.91 -16.16
C GLU A 372 14.78 -12.57 -15.40
N ASN A 373 13.61 -11.92 -15.28
CA ASN A 373 13.41 -10.63 -14.64
C ASN A 373 12.95 -10.69 -13.17
N GLY A 374 13.17 -11.79 -12.44
CA GLY A 374 12.73 -11.91 -11.03
C GLY A 374 13.19 -10.74 -10.14
N VAL A 375 14.44 -10.30 -10.30
CA VAL A 375 14.99 -9.14 -9.57
C VAL A 375 14.33 -7.83 -9.99
N LEU A 376 14.10 -7.63 -11.30
CA LEU A 376 13.43 -6.42 -11.79
C LEU A 376 11.98 -6.34 -11.31
N LEU A 377 11.29 -7.48 -11.22
CA LEU A 377 9.94 -7.55 -10.67
C LEU A 377 9.92 -7.22 -9.18
N GLU A 378 10.86 -7.77 -8.39
CA GLU A 378 10.99 -7.42 -6.98
C GLU A 378 11.28 -5.93 -6.79
N LEU A 379 12.19 -5.35 -7.59
CA LEU A 379 12.48 -3.92 -7.58
C LEU A 379 11.25 -3.08 -7.97
N ALA A 380 10.46 -3.52 -8.95
CA ALA A 380 9.23 -2.84 -9.35
C ALA A 380 8.17 -2.88 -8.26
N LEU A 381 7.97 -4.04 -7.60
CA LEU A 381 7.05 -4.18 -6.47
C LEU A 381 7.48 -3.31 -5.29
N GLU A 382 8.78 -3.28 -5.00
CA GLU A 382 9.35 -2.46 -3.93
C GLU A 382 9.22 -0.97 -4.22
N ALA A 383 9.52 -0.53 -5.45
CA ALA A 383 9.35 0.86 -5.88
C ALA A 383 7.87 1.28 -5.82
N ALA A 384 6.96 0.41 -6.27
CA ALA A 384 5.52 0.64 -6.23
C ALA A 384 4.95 0.67 -4.81
N LEU A 385 5.64 0.11 -3.81
CA LEU A 385 5.28 0.24 -2.40
C LEU A 385 5.91 1.50 -1.79
N ALA A 386 7.16 1.82 -2.15
CA ALA A 386 7.89 2.99 -1.67
C ALA A 386 7.16 4.31 -1.97
N GLN A 387 6.49 4.39 -3.12
CA GLN A 387 5.74 5.59 -3.55
C GLN A 387 4.44 5.83 -2.76
N GLU A 388 3.94 4.86 -1.98
CA GLU A 388 2.68 5.00 -1.21
C GLU A 388 2.83 5.88 0.05
N PHE A 389 4.09 6.07 0.49
CA PHE A 389 4.41 6.80 1.71
C PHE A 389 4.55 8.32 1.50
N PRO A 390 5.38 8.83 0.58
CA PRO A 390 5.63 10.27 0.48
C PRO A 390 4.36 11.04 0.10
N GLU A 391 4.19 12.20 0.70
CA GLU A 391 3.08 13.12 0.45
C GLU A 391 3.63 14.44 -0.11
N PRO A 392 2.88 15.13 -0.99
CA PRO A 392 3.32 16.39 -1.56
C PRO A 392 3.51 17.44 -0.48
N ILE A 393 4.64 18.14 -0.52
CA ILE A 393 4.89 19.31 0.33
C ILE A 393 3.97 20.43 -0.16
N THR A 394 3.12 20.95 0.73
CA THR A 394 2.23 22.06 0.39
C THR A 394 3.06 23.31 0.08
N SER A 395 2.99 23.81 -1.15
CA SER A 395 3.49 25.14 -1.49
C SER A 395 2.53 26.17 -0.91
N ARG A 396 2.94 26.90 0.13
CA ARG A 396 2.27 28.14 0.54
C ARG A 396 3.00 29.33 -0.02
#